data_AF-A0A949U9P4-F1
#
_entry.id   AF-A0A949U9P4-F1
#
_cell.length_a   1.000
_cell.length_b   1.000
_cell.length_c   1.000
_cell.angle_alpha   90.00
_cell.angle_beta   90.00
_cell.angle_gamma   90.00
#
_symmetry.space_group_name_H-M   'P 1'
#
loop_
_entity.id
_entity.type
_entity.pdbx_description
1 polymer ?
#
loop_
_entity_poly.entity_id
_entity_poly.type
_entity_poly.pdbx_seq_one_letter_code
_entity_poly.pdbx_strand_id
1 'polypeptide(L)' 'MASASIPANLIETIAAEMASGVDRAVECWMSQIEQALTDVQLTSLGRLHAVRQVIENYKTLTGKAQLQGRSA' A
#
# COMPACT_ATOMS: atom_id res chain seq x y z
N MET A 1 -13.09 -32.39 -24.15
CA MET A 1 -12.36 -31.62 -23.14
C MET A 1 -13.38 -31.02 -22.19
N ALA A 2 -13.38 -31.38 -20.91
CA ALA A 2 -14.32 -30.83 -19.95
C ALA A 2 -13.83 -29.44 -19.51
N SER A 3 -14.57 -28.40 -19.85
CA SER A 3 -14.41 -27.07 -19.26
C SER A 3 -14.97 -27.10 -17.84
N ALA A 4 -14.09 -27.12 -16.84
CA ALA A 4 -14.50 -26.94 -15.46
C ALA A 4 -15.01 -25.50 -15.29
N SER A 5 -16.32 -25.37 -15.04
CA SER A 5 -16.93 -24.11 -14.60
C SER A 5 -16.36 -23.75 -13.24
N ILE A 6 -15.59 -22.67 -13.15
CA ILE A 6 -15.17 -22.13 -11.85
C ILE A 6 -16.45 -21.60 -11.17
N PRO A 7 -16.78 -22.09 -9.97
CA PRO A 7 -18.02 -21.70 -9.33
C PRO A 7 -17.90 -20.22 -8.90
N ALA A 8 -18.94 -19.43 -9.18
CA ALA A 8 -18.92 -17.98 -9.02
C ALA A 8 -18.60 -17.54 -7.57
N ASN A 9 -19.03 -18.32 -6.58
CA ASN A 9 -18.71 -18.10 -5.17
C ASN A 9 -17.21 -18.11 -4.86
N LEU A 10 -16.42 -18.91 -5.58
CA LEU A 10 -14.97 -18.94 -5.42
C LEU A 10 -14.35 -17.65 -5.94
N ILE A 11 -14.82 -17.15 -7.08
CA ILE A 11 -14.35 -15.88 -7.66
C ILE A 11 -14.68 -14.71 -6.73
N GLU A 12 -15.91 -14.67 -6.20
CA GLU A 12 -16.33 -13.64 -5.24
C GLU A 12 -15.49 -13.68 -3.95
N THR A 13 -15.22 -14.88 -3.42
CA THR A 13 -14.39 -15.04 -2.23
C THR A 13 -12.96 -14.56 -2.47
N ILE A 14 -12.36 -14.92 -3.62
CA ILE A 14 -11.02 -14.45 -3.99
C ILE A 14 -11.00 -12.93 -4.14
N ALA A 15 -12.00 -12.34 -4.81
CA ALA A 15 -12.08 -10.90 -4.99
C ALA A 15 -12.21 -10.17 -3.64
N ALA A 16 -13.03 -10.68 -2.72
CA ALA A 16 -13.19 -10.14 -1.38
C ALA A 16 -11.89 -10.21 -0.57
N GLU A 17 -11.17 -11.33 -0.62
CA GLU A 17 -9.88 -11.49 0.07
C GLU A 17 -8.82 -10.55 -0.50
N MET A 18 -8.75 -10.42 -1.83
CA MET A 18 -7.84 -9.48 -2.49
C MET A 18 -8.13 -8.03 -2.07
N ALA A 19 -9.40 -7.63 -2.04
CA ALA A 19 -9.81 -6.29 -1.58
C ALA A 19 -9.40 -6.07 -0.12
N SER A 20 -9.69 -7.03 0.77
CA SER A 20 -9.28 -6.95 2.18
C SER A 20 -7.77 -6.84 2.35
N GLY A 21 -7.00 -7.59 1.54
CA GLY A 21 -5.54 -7.50 1.54
C GLY A 21 -5.03 -6.11 1.13
N VAL A 22 -5.65 -5.49 0.14
CA VAL A 22 -5.33 -4.11 -0.27
C VAL A 22 -5.65 -3.12 0.85
N ASP A 23 -6.84 -3.20 1.45
CA ASP A 23 -7.25 -2.32 2.54
C ASP A 23 -6.27 -2.39 3.72
N ARG A 24 -5.92 -3.61 4.15
CA ARG A 24 -4.94 -3.83 5.23
C ARG A 24 -3.55 -3.27 4.91
N ALA A 25 -3.12 -3.37 3.66
CA ALA A 25 -1.84 -2.78 3.24
C ALA A 25 -1.89 -1.25 3.31
N VAL A 26 -2.99 -0.64 2.86
CA VAL A 26 -3.21 0.81 2.94
C VAL A 26 -3.25 1.29 4.39
N GLU A 27 -4.03 0.62 5.25
CA GLU A 27 -4.10 0.92 6.69
C GLU A 27 -2.71 0.84 7.35
N CYS A 28 -1.91 -0.16 6.99
CA CYS A 28 -0.55 -0.31 7.50
C CYS A 28 0.35 0.89 7.14
N TRP A 29 0.33 1.35 5.89
CA TRP A 29 1.10 2.54 5.49
C TRP A 29 0.57 3.82 6.13
N MET A 30 -0.75 3.97 6.26
CA MET A 30 -1.35 5.11 6.96
C MET A 30 -0.91 5.16 8.43
N SER A 31 -0.97 4.03 9.13
CA SER A 31 -0.49 3.91 10.50
C SER A 31 0.99 4.27 10.63
N GLN A 32 1.84 3.88 9.68
CA GLN A 32 3.26 4.23 9.70
C GLN A 32 3.49 5.74 9.48
N ILE A 33 2.71 6.36 8.59
CA ILE A 33 2.77 7.81 8.37
C ILE A 33 2.34 8.57 9.63
N GLU A 34 1.24 8.15 10.26
CA GLU A 34 0.75 8.75 11.51
C GLU A 34 1.79 8.64 12.64
N GLN A 35 2.40 7.47 12.80
CA GLN A 35 3.49 7.26 13.76
C GLN A 35 4.67 8.19 13.47
N ALA A 36 5.11 8.30 12.21
CA ALA A 36 6.20 9.19 11.82
C ALA A 36 5.90 10.68 12.08
N LEU A 37 4.64 11.11 11.91
CA LEU A 37 4.21 12.50 12.14
C LEU A 37 4.03 12.84 13.62
N THR A 38 3.70 11.85 14.44
CA THR A 38 3.43 12.03 15.87
C THR A 38 4.63 11.72 16.76
N ASP A 39 5.74 11.26 16.19
CA ASP A 39 6.97 10.96 16.94
C ASP A 39 7.58 12.22 17.58
N VAL A 40 7.41 12.34 18.90
CA VAL A 40 7.89 13.45 19.71
C VAL A 40 9.42 13.49 19.81
N GLN A 41 10.10 12.36 19.59
CA GLN A 41 11.56 12.27 19.64
C GLN A 41 12.22 12.86 18.38
N LEU A 42 11.46 13.01 17.29
CA LEU A 42 11.95 13.57 16.04
C LEU A 42 11.68 15.08 15.96
N THR A 43 12.65 15.80 15.40
CA THR A 43 12.44 17.18 14.94
C THR A 43 11.43 17.22 13.79
N SER A 44 10.86 18.39 13.50
CA SER A 44 9.94 18.55 12.36
C SER A 44 10.53 18.05 11.04
N LEU A 45 11.82 18.31 10.79
CA LEU A 45 12.52 17.79 9.62
C LEU A 45 12.70 16.26 9.67
N GLY A 46 13.01 15.72 10.85
CA GLY A 46 13.12 14.27 11.07
C GLY A 46 11.82 13.53 10.75
N ARG A 47 10.67 14.08 11.18
CA ARG A 47 9.34 13.53 10.87
C ARG A 47 9.05 13.54 9.37
N LEU A 48 9.34 14.64 8.68
CA LEU A 48 9.19 14.72 7.23
C LEU A 48 10.08 13.70 6.50
N HIS A 49 11.31 13.50 6.98
CA HIS A 49 12.20 12.49 6.42
C HIS A 49 11.65 11.07 6.61
N ALA A 50 11.15 10.75 7.80
CA ALA A 50 10.55 9.45 8.11
C ALA A 50 9.30 9.19 7.25
N VAL A 51 8.41 10.18 7.11
CA VAL A 51 7.25 10.09 6.19
C VAL A 51 7.70 9.85 4.74
N ARG A 52 8.75 10.55 4.30
CA ARG A 52 9.32 10.33 2.96
C ARG A 52 9.78 8.88 2.78
N GLN A 53 10.43 8.29 3.77
CA GLN A 53 10.85 6.88 3.72
C GLN A 53 9.66 5.93 3.58
N VAL A 54 8.56 6.15 4.32
CA VAL A 54 7.34 5.34 4.19
C VAL A 54 6.77 5.44 2.77
N ILE A 55 6.73 6.65 2.19
CA ILE A 55 6.24 6.87 0.82
C ILE A 55 7.14 6.18 -0.22
N GLU A 56 8.47 6.25 -0.08
CA GLU A 56 9.40 5.59 -1.00
C GLU A 56 9.30 4.07 -0.92
N ASN A 57 9.11 3.51 0.28
CA ASN A 57 8.87 2.08 0.47
C ASN A 57 7.58 1.63 -0.23
N TYR A 58 6.48 2.37 -0.06
CA TYR A 58 5.23 2.13 -0.78
C TYR A 58 5.45 2.14 -2.30
N LYS A 59 6.13 3.16 -2.84
CA LYS A 59 6.38 3.27 -4.29
C LYS A 59 7.20 2.09 -4.82
N THR A 60 8.21 1.68 -4.06
CA THR A 60 9.08 0.55 -4.43
C THR A 60 8.30 -0.76 -4.43
N LEU A 61 7.56 -1.04 -3.36
CA LEU A 61 6.79 -2.28 -3.20
C LEU A 61 5.63 -2.42 -4.18
N THR A 62 5.04 -1.29 -4.60
CA THR A 62 3.91 -1.28 -5.55
C THR A 62 4.33 -1.07 -6.99
N GLY A 63 5.63 -1.01 -7.29
CA GLY A 63 6.15 -0.74 -8.64
C GLY A 63 5.86 0.68 -9.14
N LYS A 64 5.41 1.59 -8.27
CA LYS A 64 5.06 2.99 -8.58
C LYS A 64 6.27 3.92 -8.55
N ALA A 65 7.46 3.42 -8.23
CA ALA A 65 8.70 4.21 -8.24
C ALA A 65 8.97 4.86 -9.60
N GLN A 66 8.58 4.20 -10.70
CA GLN A 66 8.78 4.71 -12.06
C GLN A 66 7.72 5.73 -12.51
N LEU A 67 6.62 5.91 -11.77
CA LEU A 67 5.57 6.87 -12.12
C LEU A 67 6.01 8.34 -11.92
N GLN A 68 7.17 8.57 -11.29
CA GLN A 68 7.78 9.91 -11.19
C GLN A 68 8.39 10.41 -12.52
N GLY A 69 8.41 9.59 -13.58
CA GLY A 69 9.01 9.93 -14.88
C GLY A 69 8.08 10.59 -15.91
N ARG A 70 6.80 10.85 -15.61
CA ARG A 70 5.91 11.60 -16.52
C ARG A 70 5.38 12.87 -15.86
N SER A 71 6.28 13.84 -15.73
CA SER A 71 5.89 15.25 -15.83
C SER A 71 5.94 15.63 -17.31
N ALA A 72 4.79 15.99 -17.88
CA ALA A 72 4.69 16.93 -18.97
C ALA A 72 3.96 18.15 -18.42
#